data_AF-A0A0Q5CMU1-F1
#
_entry.id   AF-A0A0Q5CMU1-F1
#
_cell.length_a   1.000
_cell.length_b   1.000
_cell.length_c   1.000
_cell.angle_alpha   90.00
_cell.angle_beta   90.00
_cell.angle_gamma   90.00
#
_symmetry.space_group_name_H-M   'P 1'
#
loop_
_entity.id
_entity.type
_entity.pdbx_description
1 polymer ?
#
loop_
_entity_poly.entity_id
_entity_poly.type
_entity_poly.pdbx_seq_one_letter_code
_entity_poly.pdbx_strand_id
1 'polypeptide(L)'
;MPAPVAPVAAPPAPVAAPAAPAPTAVALAPRREVTALTHRVIGSAASAGLVSGIGSPSAVTLETLPDLLPEPGVDDSTPPLRKQPAFIVSLIAAGVILLGVAAFFVLQHVLRGPDAVEGLTVLDGGNNYVLQWNGPDVPYSVSVTTKASTTIDVTRFVKGGRQAFVPKSGLGLTDASCFVVRSTAEATEHPTVPTSRADLSTAGAQRFCVADIPSQ
;
A
#
# COMPACT_ATOMS: atom_id res chain seq x y z
N MET A 1 53.81 65.59 -19.83
CA MET A 1 53.43 64.43 -20.65
C MET A 1 52.12 63.87 -20.10
N PRO A 2 50.97 64.08 -20.76
CA PRO A 2 49.70 63.52 -20.31
C PRO A 2 49.53 62.07 -20.83
N ALA A 3 49.09 61.18 -19.95
CA ALA A 3 48.87 59.76 -20.22
C ALA A 3 47.61 59.51 -21.09
N PRO A 4 47.55 58.44 -21.90
CA PRO A 4 46.44 58.18 -22.79
C PRO A 4 45.23 57.61 -22.02
N VAL A 5 44.04 58.13 -22.35
CA VAL A 5 42.74 57.67 -21.86
C VAL A 5 42.36 56.39 -22.61
N ALA A 6 42.11 55.30 -21.89
CA ALA A 6 41.63 54.04 -22.45
C ALA A 6 40.15 54.14 -22.87
N PRO A 7 39.71 53.45 -23.96
CA PRO A 7 38.34 53.51 -24.43
C PRO A 7 37.39 52.72 -23.52
N VAL A 8 36.21 53.31 -23.27
CA VAL A 8 35.08 52.71 -22.56
C VAL A 8 34.50 51.55 -23.41
N ALA A 9 34.45 50.35 -22.83
CA ALA A 9 33.83 49.19 -23.45
C ALA A 9 32.29 49.34 -23.48
N ALA A 10 31.69 49.12 -24.66
CA ALA A 10 30.25 49.12 -24.85
C ALA A 10 29.58 47.89 -24.19
N PRO A 11 28.34 48.01 -23.69
CA PRO A 11 27.62 46.88 -23.12
C PRO A 11 27.23 45.85 -24.19
N PRO A 12 27.21 44.54 -23.87
CA PRO A 12 26.78 43.51 -24.82
C PRO A 12 25.28 43.64 -25.13
N ALA A 13 24.93 43.37 -26.38
CA ALA A 13 23.56 43.35 -26.87
C ALA A 13 22.72 42.25 -26.18
N PRO A 14 21.41 42.47 -25.95
CA PRO A 14 20.55 41.47 -25.36
C PRO A 14 20.33 40.29 -26.32
N VAL A 15 20.66 39.08 -25.86
CA VAL A 15 20.36 37.82 -26.55
C VAL A 15 18.87 37.56 -26.47
N ALA A 16 18.22 37.35 -27.61
CA ALA A 16 16.81 37.04 -27.72
C ALA A 16 16.50 35.69 -27.03
N ALA A 17 15.49 35.69 -26.16
CA ALA A 17 14.99 34.49 -25.50
C ALA A 17 14.29 33.55 -26.52
N PRO A 18 14.48 32.21 -26.43
CA PRO A 18 13.70 31.28 -27.24
C PRO A 18 12.24 31.28 -26.79
N ALA A 19 11.34 31.33 -27.77
CA ALA A 19 9.90 31.36 -27.58
C ALA A 19 9.38 30.10 -26.85
N ALA A 20 8.54 30.31 -25.84
CA ALA A 20 7.83 29.24 -25.14
C ALA A 20 6.77 28.59 -26.07
N PRO A 21 6.62 27.25 -26.09
CA PRO A 21 5.51 26.61 -26.76
C PRO A 21 4.19 26.85 -26.01
N ALA A 22 3.15 27.20 -26.75
CA ALA A 22 1.80 27.43 -26.24
C ALA A 22 1.19 26.15 -25.61
N PRO A 23 0.32 26.28 -24.59
CA PRO A 23 -0.35 25.12 -23.99
C PRO A 23 -1.42 24.57 -24.95
N THR A 24 -1.23 23.32 -25.38
CA THR A 24 -2.26 22.54 -26.07
C THR A 24 -3.37 22.19 -25.07
N ALA A 25 -4.59 22.65 -25.33
CA ALA A 25 -5.77 22.31 -24.55
C ALA A 25 -6.06 20.80 -24.63
N VAL A 26 -5.98 20.10 -23.49
CA VAL A 26 -6.45 18.72 -23.36
C VAL A 26 -7.95 18.74 -23.09
N ALA A 27 -8.71 18.14 -23.99
CA ALA A 27 -10.16 18.03 -23.95
C ALA A 27 -10.64 17.25 -22.72
N LEU A 28 -11.67 17.78 -22.04
CA LEU A 28 -12.44 17.08 -21.01
C LEU A 28 -13.08 15.81 -21.60
N ALA A 29 -12.71 14.63 -21.10
CA ALA A 29 -13.48 13.42 -21.32
C ALA A 29 -14.65 13.35 -20.30
N PRO A 30 -15.85 12.90 -20.72
CA PRO A 30 -17.04 12.95 -19.88
C PRO A 30 -17.05 11.90 -18.76
N ARG A 31 -17.62 12.35 -17.65
CA ARG A 31 -18.05 11.65 -16.44
C ARG A 31 -18.75 10.31 -16.76
N ARG A 32 -18.25 9.19 -16.22
CA ARG A 32 -19.05 7.96 -16.07
C ARG A 32 -19.45 7.79 -14.61
N GLU A 33 -20.75 7.92 -14.38
CA GLU A 33 -21.41 7.63 -13.11
C GLU A 33 -21.59 6.11 -12.93
N VAL A 34 -21.28 5.67 -11.71
CA VAL A 34 -21.88 4.60 -10.89
C VAL A 34 -22.12 3.22 -11.53
N THR A 35 -21.46 2.21 -10.97
CA THR A 35 -22.08 0.90 -10.79
C THR A 35 -21.78 0.41 -9.38
N ALA A 36 -22.82 0.36 -8.56
CA ALA A 36 -22.79 -0.14 -7.19
C ALA A 36 -22.38 -1.62 -7.19
N LEU A 37 -21.40 -1.97 -6.34
CA LEU A 37 -21.07 -3.36 -6.03
C LEU A 37 -22.19 -3.95 -5.15
N THR A 38 -23.20 -4.57 -5.78
CA THR A 38 -24.12 -5.47 -5.07
C THR A 38 -23.50 -6.85 -4.92
N HIS A 39 -23.25 -7.18 -3.67
CA HIS A 39 -22.82 -8.45 -3.09
C HIS A 39 -23.69 -9.61 -3.60
N ARG A 40 -23.06 -10.60 -4.25
CA ARG A 40 -23.72 -11.85 -4.67
C ARG A 40 -23.56 -12.89 -3.56
N VAL A 41 -24.54 -12.97 -2.67
CA VAL A 41 -24.67 -14.10 -1.74
C VAL A 41 -25.18 -15.30 -2.52
N ILE A 42 -24.35 -16.34 -2.67
CA ILE A 42 -24.77 -17.64 -3.20
C ILE A 42 -25.34 -18.42 -2.02
N GLY A 43 -26.67 -18.55 -1.98
CA GLY A 43 -27.39 -19.26 -0.92
C GLY A 43 -28.73 -18.60 -0.58
N SER A 44 -29.63 -18.53 -1.55
CA SER A 44 -31.03 -18.17 -1.31
C SER A 44 -31.90 -19.20 -2.02
N ALA A 45 -32.36 -20.19 -1.25
CA ALA A 45 -33.44 -21.06 -1.66
C ALA A 45 -34.71 -20.20 -1.74
N ALA A 46 -35.22 -19.99 -2.95
CA ALA A 46 -36.50 -19.36 -3.17
C ALA A 46 -37.60 -20.25 -2.56
N SER A 47 -38.16 -19.78 -1.46
CA SER A 47 -39.47 -20.19 -0.99
C SER A 47 -40.56 -19.48 -1.80
N ALA A 48 -41.70 -20.17 -1.93
CA ALA A 48 -43.01 -19.71 -2.41
C ALA A 48 -43.26 -19.75 -3.93
N GLY A 49 -44.00 -20.80 -4.32
CA GLY A 49 -44.80 -20.85 -5.54
C GLY A 49 -46.03 -21.72 -5.30
N LEU A 50 -47.03 -21.19 -4.61
CA LEU A 50 -48.39 -21.75 -4.55
C LEU A 50 -49.10 -21.51 -5.89
N VAL A 51 -49.43 -22.58 -6.61
CA VAL A 51 -50.53 -22.55 -7.60
C VAL A 51 -51.37 -23.81 -7.40
N SER A 52 -52.62 -23.58 -6.97
CA SER A 52 -53.70 -24.55 -7.00
C SER A 52 -54.03 -24.93 -8.44
N GLY A 53 -54.08 -26.23 -8.73
CA GLY A 53 -54.60 -26.80 -9.96
C GLY A 53 -55.21 -28.15 -9.65
N ILE A 54 -56.53 -28.21 -9.80
CA ILE A 54 -57.47 -29.26 -9.39
C ILE A 54 -57.22 -30.57 -10.15
N GLY A 55 -57.20 -31.70 -9.44
CA GLY A 55 -57.14 -33.01 -10.07
C GLY A 55 -56.98 -34.17 -9.09
N SER A 56 -57.97 -34.41 -8.23
CA SER A 56 -58.16 -35.75 -7.66
C SER A 56 -58.46 -36.73 -8.79
N PRO A 57 -57.89 -37.95 -8.71
CA PRO A 57 -58.78 -39.09 -8.67
C PRO A 57 -58.41 -40.07 -7.56
N SER A 58 -59.48 -40.60 -6.98
CA SER A 58 -59.55 -41.94 -6.40
C SER A 58 -58.88 -42.16 -5.06
N ALA A 59 -59.74 -42.12 -4.04
CA ALA A 59 -59.61 -42.87 -2.81
C ALA A 59 -59.18 -44.31 -3.11
N VAL A 60 -58.00 -44.68 -2.64
CA VAL A 60 -57.63 -46.07 -2.38
C VAL A 60 -57.44 -46.16 -0.87
N THR A 61 -58.52 -46.53 -0.18
CA THR A 61 -58.47 -47.14 1.15
C THR A 61 -57.72 -48.47 0.99
N LEU A 62 -56.43 -48.46 1.31
CA LEU A 62 -55.67 -49.68 1.56
C LEU A 62 -55.59 -49.86 3.07
N GLU A 63 -56.44 -50.79 3.48
CA GLU A 63 -56.56 -51.38 4.79
C GLU A 63 -55.21 -51.63 5.48
N THR A 64 -55.28 -51.47 6.80
CA THR A 64 -54.35 -51.92 7.81
C THR A 64 -53.76 -53.29 7.48
N LEU A 65 -52.49 -53.31 7.05
CA LEU A 65 -51.65 -54.50 7.14
C LEU A 65 -50.71 -54.30 8.34
N PRO A 66 -50.75 -55.20 9.34
CA PRO A 66 -49.85 -55.13 10.47
C PRO A 66 -48.47 -55.64 10.07
N ASP A 67 -47.46 -54.97 10.62
CA ASP A 67 -46.10 -55.50 10.80
C ASP A 67 -45.22 -55.57 9.53
N LEU A 68 -43.91 -55.41 9.74
CA LEU A 68 -42.81 -55.47 8.75
C LEU A 68 -42.36 -54.16 8.06
N LEU A 69 -42.27 -53.06 8.81
CA LEU A 69 -41.21 -52.08 8.56
C LEU A 69 -40.27 -52.13 9.76
N PRO A 70 -39.09 -52.77 9.64
CA PRO A 70 -38.06 -52.64 10.65
C PRO A 70 -37.78 -51.17 10.87
N GLU A 71 -37.98 -50.68 12.10
CA GLU A 71 -37.42 -49.40 12.51
C GLU A 71 -35.96 -49.39 12.06
N PRO A 72 -35.50 -48.40 11.26
CA PRO A 72 -34.08 -48.25 11.06
C PRO A 72 -33.53 -47.92 12.44
N GLY A 73 -32.99 -48.94 13.10
CA GLY A 73 -32.21 -48.76 14.31
C GLY A 73 -31.22 -47.68 13.97
N VAL A 74 -31.38 -46.53 14.60
CA VAL A 74 -30.34 -45.51 14.65
C VAL A 74 -29.24 -46.16 15.47
N ASP A 75 -28.46 -46.98 14.79
CA ASP A 75 -27.17 -47.43 15.25
C ASP A 75 -26.33 -46.16 15.26
N ASP A 76 -26.37 -45.45 16.38
CA ASP A 76 -25.61 -44.22 16.64
C ASP A 76 -24.11 -44.52 16.80
N SER A 77 -23.66 -45.60 16.16
CA SER A 77 -22.26 -45.96 15.97
C SER A 77 -21.74 -45.26 14.71
N THR A 78 -22.00 -43.97 14.55
CA THR A 78 -21.17 -43.17 13.64
C THR A 78 -19.80 -43.10 14.31
N PRO A 79 -18.75 -43.77 13.81
CA PRO A 79 -17.45 -43.70 14.44
C PRO A 79 -17.07 -42.22 14.51
N PRO A 80 -16.60 -41.72 15.68
CA PRO A 80 -16.30 -40.30 15.83
C PRO A 80 -15.35 -39.93 14.69
N LEU A 81 -15.68 -38.87 13.92
CA LEU A 81 -14.98 -38.48 12.70
C LEU A 81 -13.43 -38.50 12.85
N ARG A 82 -12.93 -38.29 14.06
CA ARG A 82 -11.52 -38.45 14.48
C ARG A 82 -10.88 -39.82 14.23
N LYS A 83 -11.65 -40.91 14.16
CA LYS A 83 -11.14 -42.29 13.93
C LYS A 83 -11.16 -42.69 12.47
N GLN A 84 -11.74 -41.88 11.58
CA GLN A 84 -11.68 -42.14 10.15
C GLN A 84 -10.27 -41.82 9.65
N PRO A 85 -9.58 -42.76 8.96
CA PRO A 85 -8.21 -42.55 8.49
C PRO A 85 -8.10 -41.34 7.56
N ALA A 86 -9.16 -41.06 6.78
CA ALA A 86 -9.25 -39.88 5.93
C ALA A 86 -9.21 -38.56 6.72
N PHE A 87 -9.81 -38.51 7.92
CA PHE A 87 -9.81 -37.31 8.77
C PHE A 87 -8.43 -37.04 9.36
N ILE A 88 -7.70 -38.08 9.78
CA ILE A 88 -6.33 -37.96 10.30
C ILE A 88 -5.39 -37.48 9.21
N VAL A 89 -5.47 -38.07 8.01
CA VAL A 89 -4.65 -37.65 6.86
C VAL A 89 -4.96 -36.20 6.49
N SER A 90 -6.23 -35.79 6.50
CA SER A 90 -6.61 -34.40 6.24
C SER A 90 -6.07 -33.43 7.30
N LEU A 91 -6.10 -33.80 8.58
CA LEU A 91 -5.55 -32.98 9.67
C LEU A 91 -4.04 -32.80 9.55
N ILE A 92 -3.32 -33.89 9.25
CA ILE A 92 -1.88 -33.85 9.04
C ILE A 92 -1.55 -33.02 7.80
N ALA A 93 -2.24 -33.27 6.68
CA ALA A 93 -2.03 -32.51 5.45
C ALA A 93 -2.31 -31.01 5.65
N ALA A 94 -3.42 -30.65 6.31
CA ALA A 94 -3.74 -29.27 6.66
C ALA A 94 -2.65 -28.65 7.56
N GLY A 95 -2.19 -29.39 8.58
CA GLY A 95 -1.10 -28.95 9.45
C GLY A 95 0.20 -28.70 8.69
N VAL A 96 0.60 -29.61 7.81
CA VAL A 96 1.81 -29.49 6.98
C VAL A 96 1.70 -28.29 6.03
N ILE A 97 0.55 -28.08 5.40
CA ILE A 97 0.31 -26.92 4.53
C ILE A 97 0.45 -25.62 5.34
N LEU A 98 -0.20 -25.53 6.50
CA LEU A 98 -0.18 -24.33 7.33
C LEU A 98 1.23 -24.02 7.83
N LEU A 99 1.98 -25.04 8.24
CA LEU A 99 3.37 -24.92 8.68
C LEU A 99 4.31 -24.55 7.51
N GLY A 100 4.06 -25.09 6.32
CA GLY A 100 4.75 -24.71 5.09
C GLY A 100 4.48 -23.26 4.70
N VAL A 101 3.24 -22.79 4.79
CA VAL A 101 2.88 -21.39 4.53
C VAL A 101 3.52 -20.46 5.55
N ALA A 102 3.47 -20.79 6.84
CA ALA A 102 4.12 -20.01 7.89
C ALA A 102 5.64 -19.92 7.67
N ALA A 103 6.30 -21.06 7.41
CA ALA A 103 7.72 -21.11 7.10
C ALA A 103 8.05 -20.30 5.84
N PHE A 104 7.19 -20.36 4.82
CA PHE A 104 7.34 -19.54 3.62
C PHE A 104 7.25 -18.05 3.93
N PHE A 105 6.27 -17.61 4.73
CA PHE A 105 6.16 -16.20 5.12
C PHE A 105 7.37 -15.72 5.92
N VAL A 106 7.83 -16.51 6.90
CA VAL A 106 9.04 -16.21 7.67
C VAL A 106 10.24 -16.14 6.74
N LEU A 107 10.38 -17.10 5.82
CA LEU A 107 11.48 -17.11 4.87
C LEU A 107 11.42 -15.90 3.92
N GLN A 108 10.24 -15.53 3.42
CA GLN A 108 10.06 -14.32 2.61
C GLN A 108 10.40 -13.06 3.41
N HIS A 109 10.03 -12.98 4.69
CA HIS A 109 10.32 -11.82 5.54
C HIS A 109 11.80 -11.73 5.96
N VAL A 110 12.50 -12.86 6.03
CA VAL A 110 13.94 -12.89 6.33
C VAL A 110 14.77 -12.66 5.06
N LEU A 111 14.33 -13.18 3.91
CA LEU A 111 15.04 -13.05 2.63
C LEU A 111 14.81 -11.69 1.98
N ARG A 112 13.60 -11.13 2.10
CA ARG A 112 13.33 -9.73 1.77
C ARG A 112 13.71 -8.96 3.02
N GLY A 113 14.94 -8.45 3.08
CA GLY A 113 15.34 -7.51 4.14
C GLY A 113 14.35 -6.34 4.26
N PRO A 114 14.58 -5.40 5.20
CA PRO A 114 13.69 -4.25 5.35
C PRO A 114 13.46 -3.56 4.00
N ASP A 115 12.28 -2.98 3.80
CA ASP A 115 11.91 -2.25 2.58
C ASP A 115 12.81 -1.03 2.39
N ALA A 116 14.01 -1.29 1.87
CA ALA A 116 15.13 -0.37 1.98
C ALA A 116 14.95 0.78 1.00
N VAL A 117 15.08 2.00 1.54
CA VAL A 117 15.21 3.21 0.77
C VAL A 117 16.65 3.29 0.27
N GLU A 118 16.79 3.54 -1.02
CA GLU A 118 18.07 3.66 -1.69
C GLU A 118 18.19 4.99 -2.42
N GLY A 119 19.41 5.51 -2.53
CA GLY A 119 19.71 6.69 -3.34
C GLY A 119 18.83 7.91 -3.03
N LEU A 120 18.55 8.19 -1.75
CA LEU A 120 17.82 9.38 -1.36
C LEU A 120 18.60 10.62 -1.79
N THR A 121 17.95 11.44 -2.61
CA THR A 121 18.47 12.73 -3.08
C THR A 121 17.49 13.83 -2.73
N VAL A 122 18.03 14.99 -2.38
CA VAL A 122 17.25 16.19 -2.08
C VAL A 122 17.74 17.30 -2.98
N LEU A 123 16.81 17.85 -3.76
CA LEU A 123 17.08 18.96 -4.66
C LEU A 123 16.41 20.23 -4.14
N ASP A 124 17.09 21.36 -4.31
CA ASP A 124 16.48 22.66 -4.13
C ASP A 124 15.62 23.00 -5.36
N GLY A 125 14.29 22.91 -5.21
CA GLY A 125 13.30 23.29 -6.23
C GLY A 125 12.83 24.74 -6.11
N GLY A 126 13.59 25.62 -5.46
CA GLY A 126 13.21 27.01 -5.18
C GLY A 126 12.29 27.10 -3.96
N ASN A 127 10.98 27.03 -4.17
CA ASN A 127 9.97 27.15 -3.10
C ASN A 127 9.75 25.84 -2.31
N ASN A 128 10.18 24.71 -2.87
CA ASN A 128 10.02 23.39 -2.28
C ASN A 128 11.36 22.66 -2.29
N TYR A 129 11.58 21.79 -1.30
CA TYR A 129 12.55 20.71 -1.43
C TYR A 129 11.91 19.57 -2.19
N VAL A 130 12.60 19.08 -3.22
CA VAL A 130 12.18 17.92 -4.00
C VAL A 130 13.01 16.74 -3.54
N LEU A 131 12.38 15.79 -2.87
CA LEU A 131 13.01 14.55 -2.44
C LEU A 131 12.72 13.47 -3.48
N GLN A 132 13.73 12.69 -3.84
CA GLN A 132 13.59 11.52 -4.71
C GLN A 132 14.38 10.36 -4.13
N TRP A 133 13.81 9.17 -4.17
CA TRP A 133 14.46 7.96 -3.68
C TRP A 133 14.06 6.74 -4.51
N ASN A 134 14.80 5.65 -4.33
CA ASN A 134 14.53 4.34 -4.89
C ASN A 134 14.19 3.35 -3.77
N GLY A 135 13.68 2.20 -4.17
CA GLY A 135 13.30 1.12 -3.26
C GLY A 135 12.11 0.32 -3.79
N PRO A 136 11.59 -0.63 -2.99
CA PRO A 136 10.43 -1.44 -3.35
C PRO A 136 9.15 -0.60 -3.61
N ASP A 137 8.17 -1.21 -4.28
CA ASP A 137 6.88 -0.57 -4.56
C ASP A 137 5.94 -0.68 -3.34
N VAL A 138 6.26 0.08 -2.30
CA VAL A 138 5.53 0.14 -1.03
C VAL A 138 5.21 1.61 -0.69
N PRO A 139 4.19 1.87 0.15
CA PRO A 139 3.98 3.21 0.67
C PRO A 139 5.15 3.64 1.56
N TYR A 140 5.57 4.90 1.40
CA TYR A 140 6.67 5.49 2.17
C TYR A 140 6.15 6.59 3.11
N SER A 141 6.79 6.70 4.27
CA SER A 141 6.64 7.80 5.21
C SER A 141 7.87 8.71 5.15
N VAL A 142 7.62 10.02 5.18
CA VAL A 142 8.67 11.04 5.17
C VAL A 142 8.50 11.91 6.40
N SER A 143 9.57 12.04 7.16
CA SER A 143 9.63 12.89 8.36
C SER A 143 10.78 13.88 8.25
N VAL A 144 10.66 15.01 8.94
CA VAL A 144 11.73 16.01 9.04
C VAL A 144 12.10 16.22 10.49
N THR A 145 13.38 16.05 10.79
CA THR A 145 13.94 16.38 12.10
C THR A 145 14.58 17.75 12.01
N THR A 146 14.14 18.66 12.87
CA THR A 146 14.69 20.02 12.99
C THR A 146 15.75 20.10 14.09
N LYS A 147 16.52 21.20 14.14
CA LYS A 147 17.54 21.45 15.18
C LYS A 147 16.96 21.43 16.61
N ALA A 148 15.68 21.76 16.76
CA ALA A 148 14.99 21.74 18.05
C ALA A 148 14.60 20.30 18.49
N SER A 149 15.16 19.26 17.88
CA SER A 149 14.77 17.85 18.06
C SER A 149 13.29 17.57 17.78
N THR A 150 12.62 18.50 17.11
CA THR A 150 11.21 18.35 16.74
C THR A 150 11.15 17.59 15.43
N THR A 151 10.40 16.49 15.44
CA THR A 151 10.08 15.69 14.26
C THR A 151 8.72 16.12 13.72
N ILE A 152 8.67 16.42 12.43
CA ILE A 152 7.45 16.80 11.73
C ILE A 152 7.16 15.73 10.68
N ASP A 153 5.96 15.14 10.72
CA ASP A 153 5.51 14.25 9.66
C ASP A 153 5.09 15.05 8.43
N VAL A 154 5.75 14.77 7.31
CA VAL A 154 5.55 15.40 6.01
C VAL A 154 5.10 14.38 4.95
N THR A 155 4.65 13.20 5.38
CA THR A 155 4.20 12.11 4.50
C THR A 155 3.11 12.55 3.52
N ARG A 156 2.26 13.52 3.90
CA ARG A 156 1.23 14.10 3.02
C ARG A 156 1.76 14.73 1.72
N PHE A 157 3.05 15.03 1.66
CA PHE A 157 3.72 15.64 0.51
C PHE A 157 4.33 14.61 -0.45
N VAL A 158 4.24 13.32 -0.14
CA VAL A 158 4.66 12.23 -1.03
C VAL A 158 3.74 12.19 -2.26
N LYS A 159 4.34 12.12 -3.45
CA LYS A 159 3.68 12.06 -4.75
C LYS A 159 4.29 10.91 -5.56
N GLY A 160 3.44 10.09 -6.18
CA GLY A 160 3.90 8.99 -7.03
C GLY A 160 4.73 7.92 -6.31
N GLY A 161 4.59 7.80 -4.99
CA GLY A 161 5.24 6.78 -4.16
C GLY A 161 6.71 7.04 -3.82
N ARG A 162 7.52 7.56 -4.75
CA ARG A 162 8.99 7.68 -4.62
C ARG A 162 9.55 9.10 -4.70
N GLN A 163 8.67 10.08 -4.64
CA GLN A 163 9.02 11.49 -4.67
C GLN A 163 8.22 12.24 -3.61
N ALA A 164 8.79 13.30 -3.03
CA ALA A 164 8.04 14.22 -2.17
C ALA A 164 8.37 15.67 -2.49
N PHE A 165 7.35 16.53 -2.40
CA PHE A 165 7.45 17.97 -2.63
C PHE A 165 7.15 18.70 -1.33
N VAL A 166 8.19 18.97 -0.54
CA VAL A 166 8.05 19.55 0.79
C VAL A 166 8.21 21.07 0.70
N PRO A 167 7.19 21.86 1.07
CA PRO A 167 7.27 23.32 1.02
C PRO A 167 8.25 23.84 2.07
N LYS A 168 9.09 24.80 1.68
CA LYS A 168 10.03 25.44 2.61
C LYS A 168 9.31 26.35 3.61
N SER A 169 8.30 27.07 3.13
CA SER A 169 7.47 27.95 3.95
C SER A 169 6.51 27.17 4.84
N GLY A 170 6.38 27.61 6.10
CA GLY A 170 5.37 27.09 7.04
C GLY A 170 5.80 25.88 7.87
N LEU A 171 6.94 25.24 7.56
CA LEU A 171 7.48 24.09 8.31
C LEU A 171 8.69 24.44 9.20
N GLY A 172 9.16 25.69 9.17
CA GLY A 172 10.31 26.11 9.97
C GLY A 172 11.61 25.40 9.59
N LEU A 173 11.75 25.00 8.32
CA LEU A 173 12.93 24.31 7.83
C LEU A 173 14.14 25.26 7.82
N THR A 174 15.23 24.78 8.39
CA THR A 174 16.54 25.45 8.44
C THR A 174 17.61 24.52 7.85
N ASP A 175 18.83 25.02 7.66
CA ASP A 175 19.95 24.23 7.15
C ASP A 175 20.30 23.03 8.04
N ALA A 176 19.97 23.10 9.33
CA ALA A 176 20.13 22.02 10.29
C ALA A 176 19.01 20.96 10.24
N SER A 177 18.07 21.05 9.30
CA SER A 177 16.96 20.10 9.18
C SER A 177 17.39 18.88 8.36
N CYS A 178 16.93 17.71 8.73
CA CYS A 178 17.21 16.48 8.01
C CYS A 178 15.91 15.73 7.69
N PHE A 179 15.81 15.29 6.45
CA PHE A 179 14.72 14.43 5.98
C PHE A 179 15.07 12.98 6.28
N VAL A 180 14.11 12.22 6.79
CA VAL A 180 14.20 10.77 6.96
C VAL A 180 13.06 10.12 6.20
N VAL A 181 13.41 9.22 5.28
CA VAL A 181 12.47 8.45 4.47
C VAL A 181 12.57 6.98 4.88
N ARG A 182 11.42 6.33 5.10
CA ARG A 182 11.29 4.91 5.46
C ARG A 182 9.96 4.35 4.97
N SER A 183 9.78 3.04 4.93
CA SER A 183 8.48 2.46 4.56
C SER A 183 7.41 2.82 5.61
N THR A 184 6.15 2.91 5.19
CA THR A 184 5.04 3.19 6.11
C THR A 184 4.80 2.05 7.09
N ALA A 185 5.07 0.80 6.67
CA ALA A 185 5.02 -0.36 7.56
C ALA A 185 6.00 -0.20 8.72
N GLU A 186 7.26 0.11 8.41
CA GLU A 186 8.29 0.38 9.41
C GLU A 186 7.95 1.58 10.30
N ALA A 187 7.43 2.66 9.72
CA ALA A 187 7.00 3.84 10.49
C ALA A 187 5.84 3.55 11.46
N THR A 188 5.02 2.54 11.17
CA THR A 188 3.90 2.12 12.00
C THR A 188 4.34 1.22 13.14
N GLU A 189 5.24 0.28 12.86
CA GLU A 189 5.82 -0.64 13.85
C GLU A 189 6.79 0.08 14.79
N HIS A 190 7.63 0.96 14.22
CA HIS A 190 8.67 1.72 14.91
C HIS A 190 8.40 3.23 14.77
N PRO A 191 7.51 3.82 15.59
CA PRO A 191 7.08 5.21 15.43
C PRO A 191 8.21 6.22 15.64
N THR A 192 9.18 5.90 16.50
CA THR A 192 10.37 6.73 16.73
C THR A 192 11.19 6.87 15.46
N VAL A 193 11.55 8.10 15.08
CA VAL A 193 12.37 8.35 13.89
C VAL A 193 13.82 7.98 14.17
N PRO A 194 14.45 7.11 13.35
CA PRO A 194 15.85 6.72 13.52
C PRO A 194 16.78 7.93 13.32
N THR A 195 17.75 8.08 14.21
CA THR A 195 18.71 9.19 14.20
C THR A 195 20.16 8.76 14.09
N SER A 196 20.50 7.53 14.47
CA SER A 196 21.85 6.99 14.26
C SER A 196 21.95 6.28 12.90
N ARG A 197 23.18 6.13 12.40
CA ARG A 197 23.44 5.40 11.14
C ARG A 197 23.02 3.93 11.24
N ALA A 198 23.22 3.32 12.41
CA ALA A 198 22.84 1.93 12.65
C ALA A 198 21.32 1.79 12.60
N ASP A 199 20.58 2.64 13.31
CA ASP A 199 19.11 2.59 13.33
C ASP A 199 18.51 2.84 11.95
N LEU A 200 19.10 3.77 11.17
CA LEU A 200 18.69 4.00 9.79
C LEU A 200 18.86 2.74 8.94
N SER A 201 20.00 2.05 9.05
CA SER A 201 20.24 0.82 8.29
C SER A 201 19.31 -0.32 8.69
N THR A 202 19.03 -0.48 9.99
CA THR A 202 18.10 -1.49 10.50
C THR A 202 16.68 -1.24 10.02
N ALA A 203 16.25 0.02 10.01
CA ALA A 203 14.92 0.43 9.55
C ALA A 203 14.78 0.47 8.02
N GLY A 204 15.83 0.13 7.26
CA GLY A 204 15.86 0.33 5.80
C GLY A 204 15.62 1.80 5.41
N ALA A 205 15.96 2.74 6.27
CA ALA A 205 15.69 4.16 6.12
C ALA A 205 16.91 4.91 5.58
N GLN A 206 16.65 6.04 4.92
CA GLN A 206 17.69 6.97 4.49
C GLN A 206 17.47 8.34 5.11
N ARG A 207 18.59 9.02 5.39
CA ARG A 207 18.59 10.40 5.88
C ARG A 207 19.39 11.28 4.97
N PHE A 208 18.87 12.48 4.70
CA PHE A 208 19.58 13.54 3.98
C PHE A 208 19.34 14.88 4.67
N CYS A 209 20.41 15.62 4.97
CA CYS A 209 20.31 16.92 5.65
C CYS A 209 20.35 18.07 4.65
N VAL A 210 19.60 19.14 4.95
CA VAL A 210 19.51 20.33 4.09
C VAL A 210 20.89 20.97 3.89
N ALA A 211 21.73 21.00 4.93
CA ALA A 211 23.11 21.48 4.85
C ALA A 211 23.98 20.72 3.83
N ASP A 212 23.61 19.49 3.45
CA ASP A 212 24.35 18.66 2.50
C ASP A 212 23.88 18.85 1.04
N ILE A 213 22.87 19.70 0.81
CA ILE A 213 22.41 20.01 -0.54
C ILE A 213 23.51 20.81 -1.23
N PRO A 214 24.04 20.35 -2.39
CA PRO A 214 25.07 21.08 -3.11
C PRO A 214 24.52 22.45 -3.55
N SER A 215 25.25 23.51 -3.20
CA SER A 215 24.95 24.86 -3.67
C SER A 215 25.14 24.92 -5.18
N GLN A 216 24.05 25.19 -5.91
CA GLN A 216 24.04 25.48 -7.35
C GLN A 216 24.44 26.94 -7.61
#